data_AF-A0A7K0R9W5-F1
#
_entry.id   AF-A0A7K0R9W5-F1
#
_cell.length_a   1.000
_cell.length_b   1.000
_cell.length_c   1.000
_cell.angle_alpha   90.00
_cell.angle_beta   90.00
_cell.angle_gamma   90.00
#
_symmetry.space_group_name_H-M   'P 1'
#
loop_
_entity.id
_entity.type
_entity.pdbx_description
1 polymer ?
#
loop_
_entity_poly.entity_id
_entity_poly.type
_entity_poly.pdbx_seq_one_letter_code
_entity_poly.pdbx_strand_id
1 'polypeptide(L)'
;AAAVGGAIACGIAREEIEQRLVGAGPPPGRMELLERPDGSRLILDYAHNEEGVRATLAALREQVPQGGRLIAVVGARKRHIGSLAYGLGRGAATYADVVVVTGSARFLDGADAHANPHAVRGAGDRAIAVDDRAEAIAHALAIAGPQDLVAVLGGGATQEVPRDDRIRVLRSDREVLGDLGL
;
A
#
# COMPACT_ATOMS: atom_id res chain seq x y z
N ALA A 1 -2.33 -21.64 4.12
CA ALA A 1 -2.56 -22.60 5.22
C ALA A 1 -3.96 -22.48 5.84
N ALA A 2 -4.33 -21.33 6.45
CA ALA A 2 -5.64 -21.19 7.11
C ALA A 2 -6.86 -21.43 6.18
N ALA A 3 -6.86 -20.84 4.98
CA ALA A 3 -7.93 -21.06 4.00
C ALA A 3 -8.03 -22.53 3.55
N VAL A 4 -6.89 -23.21 3.37
CA VAL A 4 -6.83 -24.65 3.06
C VAL A 4 -7.42 -25.48 4.21
N GLY A 5 -7.03 -25.17 5.46
CA GLY A 5 -7.56 -25.85 6.64
C GLY A 5 -9.08 -25.65 6.80
N GLY A 6 -9.58 -24.43 6.54
CA GLY A 6 -11.01 -24.14 6.53
C GLY A 6 -11.76 -24.90 5.43
N ALA A 7 -11.21 -24.93 4.20
CA ALA A 7 -11.81 -25.67 3.08
C ALA A 7 -11.90 -27.18 3.37
N ILE A 8 -10.84 -27.76 3.95
CA ILE A 8 -10.84 -29.16 4.39
C ILE A 8 -11.91 -29.38 5.48
N ALA A 9 -12.02 -28.47 6.46
CA ALA A 9 -13.04 -28.56 7.52
C ALA A 9 -14.48 -28.44 6.98
N CYS A 10 -14.66 -27.74 5.85
CA CYS A 10 -15.94 -27.66 5.13
C CYS A 10 -16.21 -28.86 4.20
N GLY A 11 -15.32 -29.86 4.17
CA GLY A 11 -15.50 -31.08 3.36
C GLY A 11 -15.09 -30.92 1.90
N ILE A 12 -14.35 -29.88 1.53
CA ILE A 12 -13.81 -29.72 0.18
C ILE A 12 -12.62 -30.67 0.01
N ALA A 13 -12.64 -31.46 -1.06
CA ALA A 13 -11.58 -32.43 -1.36
C ALA A 13 -10.24 -31.73 -1.59
N ARG A 14 -9.15 -32.35 -1.14
CA ARG A 14 -7.79 -31.82 -1.27
C ARG A 14 -7.44 -31.56 -2.73
N GLU A 15 -7.80 -32.49 -3.60
CA GLU A 15 -7.52 -32.44 -5.03
C GLU A 15 -8.21 -31.24 -5.67
N GLU A 16 -9.44 -30.91 -5.25
CA GLU A 16 -10.15 -29.72 -5.71
C GLU A 16 -9.49 -28.43 -5.20
N ILE A 17 -9.06 -28.40 -3.93
CA ILE A 17 -8.33 -27.26 -3.36
C ILE A 17 -7.04 -27.00 -4.14
N GLU A 18 -6.26 -28.05 -4.41
CA GLU A 18 -5.01 -27.96 -5.15
C GLU A 18 -5.24 -27.46 -6.58
N GLN A 19 -6.20 -28.04 -7.31
CA GLN A 19 -6.56 -27.61 -8.66
C GLN A 19 -6.97 -26.13 -8.73
N ARG A 20 -7.72 -25.65 -7.73
CA ARG A 20 -8.18 -24.26 -7.68
C ARG A 20 -7.09 -23.28 -7.26
N LEU A 21 -6.15 -23.70 -6.41
CA LEU A 21 -5.09 -22.84 -5.90
C LEU A 21 -3.96 -22.59 -6.91
N VAL A 22 -3.66 -23.55 -7.79
CA VAL A 22 -2.54 -23.45 -8.75
C VAL A 22 -2.64 -22.24 -9.69
N GLY A 23 -3.84 -21.70 -9.91
CA GLY A 23 -4.06 -20.47 -10.69
C GLY A 23 -4.58 -19.28 -9.89
N ALA A 24 -4.74 -19.42 -8.56
CA ALA A 24 -5.27 -18.34 -7.74
C ALA A 24 -4.19 -17.29 -7.47
N GLY A 25 -4.31 -16.14 -8.13
CA GLY A 25 -3.54 -14.95 -7.77
C GLY A 25 -3.95 -14.40 -6.39
N PRO A 26 -3.16 -13.49 -5.81
CA PRO A 26 -3.59 -12.81 -4.61
C PRO A 26 -4.89 -12.02 -4.87
N PRO A 27 -5.72 -11.79 -3.84
CA PRO A 27 -6.85 -10.88 -3.97
C PRO A 27 -6.39 -9.52 -4.50
N PRO A 28 -7.17 -8.84 -5.36
CA PRO A 28 -6.82 -7.50 -5.86
C PRO A 28 -6.42 -6.55 -4.73
N GLY A 29 -5.28 -5.87 -4.87
CA GLY A 29 -4.75 -4.95 -3.85
C GLY A 29 -4.19 -5.59 -2.57
N ARG A 30 -3.85 -6.89 -2.60
CA ARG A 30 -3.10 -7.58 -1.54
C ARG A 30 -1.80 -8.10 -2.14
N MET A 31 -0.66 -7.51 -1.79
CA MET A 31 0.65 -7.88 -2.35
C MET A 31 0.62 -7.98 -3.90
N GLU A 32 -0.11 -7.08 -4.55
CA GLU A 32 -0.28 -7.10 -6.00
C GLU A 32 0.96 -6.49 -6.65
N LEU A 33 1.71 -7.29 -7.40
CA LEU A 33 2.93 -6.89 -8.10
C LEU A 33 2.60 -6.32 -9.48
N LEU A 34 3.14 -5.13 -9.74
CA LEU A 34 3.18 -4.47 -11.03
C LEU A 34 4.65 -4.27 -11.40
N GLU A 35 5.09 -4.93 -12.46
CA GLU A 35 6.44 -4.77 -13.00
C GLU A 35 6.49 -3.56 -13.92
N ARG A 36 7.51 -2.71 -13.73
CA ARG A 36 7.69 -1.53 -14.56
C ARG A 36 8.65 -1.79 -15.71
N PRO A 37 8.51 -1.07 -16.84
CA PRO A 37 9.43 -1.21 -17.98
C PRO A 37 10.91 -0.92 -17.65
N ASP A 38 11.16 -0.12 -16.61
CA ASP A 38 12.50 0.24 -16.14
C ASP A 38 13.12 -0.80 -15.18
N GLY A 39 12.42 -1.91 -14.91
CA GLY A 39 12.86 -2.99 -14.04
C GLY A 39 12.55 -2.80 -12.56
N SER A 40 12.12 -1.59 -12.15
CA SER A 40 11.66 -1.37 -10.78
C SER A 40 10.33 -2.11 -10.53
N ARG A 41 10.08 -2.48 -9.27
CA ARG A 41 8.87 -3.22 -8.89
C ARG A 41 7.96 -2.37 -8.03
N LEU A 42 6.67 -2.44 -8.30
CA LEU A 42 5.63 -1.76 -7.56
C LEU A 42 4.70 -2.80 -6.92
N ILE A 43 4.41 -2.64 -5.63
CA ILE A 43 3.49 -3.48 -4.88
C ILE A 43 2.33 -2.62 -4.37
N LEU A 44 1.10 -3.06 -4.63
CA LEU A 44 -0.10 -2.51 -3.99
C LEU A 44 -0.53 -3.41 -2.82
N ASP A 45 -0.69 -2.82 -1.63
CA ASP A 45 -1.29 -3.51 -0.48
C ASP A 45 -2.25 -2.61 0.31
N TYR A 46 -3.27 -3.20 0.90
CA TYR A 46 -4.28 -2.50 1.70
C TYR A 46 -3.90 -2.31 3.18
N ALA A 47 -2.73 -2.77 3.62
CA ALA A 47 -2.19 -2.50 4.95
C ALA A 47 -2.23 -1.00 5.29
N HIS A 48 -2.94 -0.64 6.37
CA HIS A 48 -3.21 0.75 6.74
C HIS A 48 -3.11 1.02 8.24
N ASN A 49 -2.62 0.06 9.01
CA ASN A 49 -2.31 0.22 10.44
C ASN A 49 -0.84 -0.14 10.67
N GLU A 50 -0.29 0.23 11.83
CA GLU A 50 1.13 0.05 12.13
C GLU A 50 1.60 -1.40 11.94
N GLU A 51 0.87 -2.36 12.51
CA GLU A 51 1.26 -3.77 12.49
C GLU A 51 1.22 -4.35 11.06
N GLY A 52 0.14 -4.08 10.32
CA GLY A 52 -0.01 -4.53 8.94
C GLY A 52 1.03 -3.90 8.01
N VAL A 53 1.30 -2.60 8.15
CA VAL A 53 2.35 -1.93 7.37
C VAL A 53 3.71 -2.54 7.68
N ARG A 54 4.02 -2.76 8.97
CA ARG A 54 5.28 -3.36 9.40
C ARG A 54 5.44 -4.79 8.87
N ALA A 55 4.40 -5.62 8.95
CA ALA A 55 4.44 -6.99 8.44
C ALA A 55 4.61 -7.03 6.91
N THR A 56 3.89 -6.17 6.18
CA THR A 56 3.99 -6.06 4.73
C THR A 56 5.39 -5.65 4.30
N LEU A 57 5.93 -4.59 4.90
CA LEU A 57 7.25 -4.09 4.54
C LEU A 57 8.38 -5.02 4.99
N ALA A 58 8.22 -5.77 6.08
CA ALA A 58 9.16 -6.82 6.46
C ALA A 58 9.29 -7.87 5.34
N ALA A 59 8.15 -8.38 4.85
CA ALA A 59 8.13 -9.37 3.78
C ALA A 59 8.69 -8.80 2.47
N LEU A 60 8.39 -7.54 2.15
CA LEU A 60 8.92 -6.90 0.94
C LEU A 60 10.42 -6.59 1.04
N ARG A 61 10.94 -6.32 2.23
CA ARG A 61 12.38 -6.06 2.42
C ARG A 61 13.23 -7.26 2.04
N GLU A 62 12.75 -8.48 2.28
CA GLU A 62 13.43 -9.72 1.87
C GLU A 62 13.44 -9.90 0.34
N GLN A 63 12.50 -9.27 -0.37
CA GLN A 63 12.39 -9.34 -1.82
C GLN A 63 13.24 -8.30 -2.53
N VAL A 64 13.65 -7.22 -1.85
CA VAL A 64 14.41 -6.13 -2.47
C VAL A 64 15.86 -6.57 -2.73
N PRO A 65 16.38 -6.44 -3.98
CA PRO A 65 17.74 -6.80 -4.34
C PRO A 65 18.80 -6.13 -3.47
N GLN A 66 19.98 -6.73 -3.42
CA GLN A 66 21.14 -6.11 -2.77
C GLN A 66 21.45 -4.76 -3.43
N GLY A 67 21.57 -3.71 -2.61
CA GLY A 67 21.78 -2.34 -3.07
C GLY A 67 20.50 -1.58 -3.45
N GLY A 68 19.35 -2.27 -3.53
CA GLY A 68 18.04 -1.67 -3.76
C GLY A 68 17.40 -1.14 -2.48
N ARG A 69 16.59 -0.10 -2.64
CA ARG A 69 15.81 0.57 -1.59
C ARG A 69 14.37 0.07 -1.58
N LEU A 70 13.78 0.07 -0.39
CA LEU A 70 12.34 -0.08 -0.19
C LEU A 70 11.71 1.29 0.04
N ILE A 71 10.87 1.74 -0.89
CA ILE A 71 10.19 3.04 -0.84
C ILE A 71 8.72 2.79 -0.51
N ALA A 72 8.24 3.30 0.61
CA ALA A 72 6.85 3.11 1.05
C ALA A 72 6.02 4.39 0.86
N VAL A 73 4.84 4.29 0.25
CA VAL A 73 3.83 5.34 0.22
C VAL A 73 2.74 5.00 1.22
N VAL A 74 2.53 5.85 2.23
CA VAL A 74 1.55 5.64 3.31
C VAL A 74 0.61 6.84 3.45
N GLY A 75 -0.70 6.57 3.51
CA GLY A 75 -1.74 7.58 3.71
C GLY A 75 -2.41 7.45 5.08
N ALA A 76 -2.46 8.53 5.85
CA ALA A 76 -3.18 8.54 7.14
C ALA A 76 -4.66 8.92 6.95
N ARG A 77 -5.57 8.06 7.45
CA ARG A 77 -7.03 8.27 7.47
C ARG A 77 -7.47 9.15 8.62
N LYS A 78 -8.70 9.67 8.59
CA LYS A 78 -9.27 10.58 9.59
C LYS A 78 -9.22 10.03 10.99
N ARG A 79 -9.35 8.71 11.10
CA ARG A 79 -9.26 7.97 12.36
C ARG A 79 -7.84 7.86 12.92
N HIS A 80 -6.81 8.10 12.12
CA HIS A 80 -5.41 8.07 12.55
C HIS A 80 -5.05 9.40 13.21
N ILE A 81 -5.46 9.54 14.47
CA ILE A 81 -5.15 10.69 15.33
C ILE A 81 -3.94 10.38 16.23
N GLY A 82 -3.11 11.39 16.51
CA GLY A 82 -2.03 11.33 17.48
C GLY A 82 -1.11 10.10 17.33
N SER A 83 -1.16 9.20 18.30
CA SER A 83 -0.33 7.98 18.35
C SER A 83 -0.60 7.00 17.21
N LEU A 84 -1.83 6.95 16.67
CA LEU A 84 -2.17 6.04 15.57
C LEU A 84 -1.52 6.47 14.25
N ALA A 85 -1.54 7.78 13.95
CA ALA A 85 -0.81 8.32 12.79
C ALA A 85 0.70 8.19 13.00
N TYR A 86 1.21 8.48 14.20
CA TYR A 86 2.61 8.29 14.52
C TYR A 86 3.06 6.83 14.33
N GLY A 87 2.27 5.88 14.83
CA GLY A 87 2.52 4.44 14.66
C GLY A 87 2.55 4.01 13.19
N LEU A 88 1.71 4.59 12.34
CA LEU A 88 1.72 4.33 10.90
C LEU A 88 3.08 4.69 10.26
N GLY A 89 3.56 5.91 10.51
CA GLY A 89 4.86 6.35 10.00
C GLY A 89 6.02 5.55 10.57
N ARG A 90 5.98 5.26 11.88
CA ARG A 90 6.99 4.44 12.57
C ARG A 90 7.07 3.02 12.00
N GLY A 91 5.91 2.39 11.79
CA GLY A 91 5.82 1.07 11.20
C GLY A 91 6.41 1.03 9.79
N ALA A 92 6.16 2.07 8.99
CA ALA A 92 6.74 2.20 7.66
C ALA A 92 8.26 2.36 7.70
N ALA A 93 8.75 3.32 8.49
CA ALA A 93 10.17 3.60 8.63
C ALA A 93 10.96 2.44 9.26
N THR A 94 10.32 1.44 9.86
CA THR A 94 11.04 0.28 10.42
C THR A 94 11.80 -0.50 9.33
N TYR A 95 11.24 -0.60 8.12
CA TYR A 95 11.81 -1.41 7.03
C TYR A 95 12.02 -0.64 5.73
N ALA A 96 11.27 0.44 5.51
CA ALA A 96 11.46 1.28 4.33
C ALA A 96 12.67 2.21 4.50
N ASP A 97 13.39 2.42 3.41
CA ASP A 97 14.50 3.38 3.33
C ASP A 97 13.96 4.81 3.14
N VAL A 98 12.84 4.95 2.43
CA VAL A 98 12.11 6.20 2.20
C VAL A 98 10.63 5.99 2.48
N VAL A 99 10.00 6.94 3.18
CA VAL A 99 8.57 6.92 3.48
C VAL A 99 7.92 8.18 2.93
N VAL A 100 7.18 8.05 1.83
CA VAL A 100 6.34 9.12 1.30
C VAL A 100 5.02 9.11 2.06
N VAL A 101 4.83 10.11 2.93
CA VAL A 101 3.60 10.30 3.70
C VAL A 101 2.68 11.22 2.92
N THR A 102 1.45 10.77 2.74
CA THR A 102 0.46 11.50 1.95
C THR A 102 -0.90 11.58 2.65
N GLY A 103 -1.78 12.41 2.11
CA GLY A 103 -3.19 12.35 2.41
C GLY A 103 -3.74 10.96 2.08
N SER A 104 -4.67 10.49 2.90
CA SER A 104 -5.46 9.30 2.53
C SER A 104 -6.78 9.67 1.86
N ALA A 105 -7.11 10.97 1.82
CA ALA A 105 -8.35 11.42 1.25
C ALA A 105 -8.39 10.99 -0.21
N ARG A 106 -9.35 10.11 -0.46
CA ARG A 106 -9.85 9.85 -1.80
C ARG A 106 -10.95 10.86 -2.16
N PHE A 107 -11.26 11.81 -1.26
CA PHE A 107 -12.31 12.83 -1.37
C PHE A 107 -11.71 14.23 -1.51
N LEU A 108 -12.31 15.06 -2.37
CA LEU A 108 -11.83 16.42 -2.66
C LEU A 108 -11.89 17.40 -1.46
N ASP A 109 -12.74 17.15 -0.45
CA ASP A 109 -13.00 18.11 0.64
C ASP A 109 -12.79 17.51 2.07
N GLY A 110 -11.99 16.44 2.20
CA GLY A 110 -11.82 15.73 3.47
C GLY A 110 -10.64 16.22 4.34
N ALA A 111 -10.78 16.12 5.67
CA ALA A 111 -9.73 16.39 6.67
C ALA A 111 -8.44 15.55 6.55
N ASP A 112 -8.37 14.66 5.54
CA ASP A 112 -7.25 13.73 5.30
C ASP A 112 -6.56 14.01 3.96
N ALA A 113 -6.81 15.17 3.35
CA ALA A 113 -6.26 15.56 2.05
C ALA A 113 -4.76 15.88 2.09
N HIS A 114 -4.20 16.05 3.29
CA HIS A 114 -2.81 16.43 3.49
C HIS A 114 -2.03 15.35 4.23
N ALA A 115 -0.71 15.36 4.04
CA ALA A 115 0.20 14.49 4.76
C ALA A 115 0.08 14.74 6.27
N ASN A 116 -0.27 13.69 7.02
CA ASN A 116 -0.51 13.83 8.46
C ASN A 116 0.82 14.08 9.22
N PRO A 117 0.94 15.19 9.97
CA PRO A 117 2.20 15.57 10.61
C PRO A 117 2.67 14.57 11.67
N HIS A 118 1.77 13.84 12.32
CA HIS A 118 2.16 12.79 13.25
C HIS A 118 2.76 11.58 12.52
N ALA A 119 2.23 11.22 11.35
CA ALA A 119 2.80 10.16 10.53
C ALA A 119 4.17 10.56 9.96
N VAL A 120 4.32 11.80 9.49
CA VAL A 120 5.63 12.36 9.12
C VAL A 120 6.61 12.26 10.27
N ARG A 121 6.23 12.70 11.48
CA ARG A 121 7.06 12.60 12.67
C ARG A 121 7.40 11.15 13.05
N GLY A 122 6.46 10.23 12.85
CA GLY A 122 6.67 8.81 13.10
C GLY A 122 7.68 8.17 12.14
N ALA A 123 7.72 8.64 10.89
CA ALA A 123 8.68 8.19 9.90
C ALA A 123 10.08 8.83 10.06
N GLY A 124 10.17 9.96 10.77
CA GLY A 124 11.44 10.63 11.09
C GLY A 124 12.17 11.12 9.85
N ASP A 125 13.50 10.99 9.82
CA ASP A 125 14.36 11.48 8.73
C ASP A 125 14.14 10.76 7.40
N ARG A 126 13.37 9.67 7.39
CA ARG A 126 12.98 8.93 6.17
C ARG A 126 11.76 9.53 5.49
N ALA A 127 11.09 10.49 6.14
CA ALA A 127 9.81 11.02 5.69
C ALA A 127 9.96 12.04 4.55
N ILE A 128 9.13 11.88 3.52
CA ILE A 128 8.84 12.91 2.52
C ILE A 128 7.34 13.17 2.58
N ALA A 129 6.92 14.41 2.84
CA ALA A 129 5.51 14.77 2.89
C ALA A 129 5.05 15.24 1.50
N VAL A 130 4.04 14.57 0.93
CA VAL A 130 3.39 14.95 -0.34
C VAL A 130 1.89 14.83 -0.15
N ASP A 131 1.17 15.95 -0.16
CA ASP A 131 -0.22 15.98 0.24
C ASP A 131 -1.13 15.13 -0.66
N ASP A 132 -1.06 15.34 -1.98
CA ASP A 132 -1.87 14.59 -2.92
C ASP A 132 -1.34 13.16 -3.11
N ARG A 133 -2.27 12.18 -3.13
CA ARG A 133 -1.90 10.77 -3.21
C ARG A 133 -1.35 10.38 -4.58
N ALA A 134 -1.88 10.94 -5.67
CA ALA A 134 -1.38 10.66 -7.01
C ALA A 134 0.01 11.26 -7.20
N GLU A 135 0.23 12.49 -6.71
CA GLU A 135 1.55 13.12 -6.67
C GLU A 135 2.53 12.34 -5.80
N ALA A 136 2.11 11.82 -4.64
CA ALA A 136 2.94 11.00 -3.77
C ALA A 136 3.38 9.69 -4.44
N ILE A 137 2.45 9.02 -5.13
CA ILE A 137 2.74 7.83 -5.92
C ILE A 137 3.71 8.19 -7.06
N ALA A 138 3.43 9.23 -7.83
CA ALA A 138 4.30 9.69 -8.91
C ALA A 138 5.71 10.05 -8.40
N HIS A 139 5.80 10.71 -7.25
CA HIS A 139 7.07 11.05 -6.61
C HIS A 139 7.86 9.80 -6.21
N ALA A 140 7.23 8.84 -5.54
CA ALA A 140 7.87 7.57 -5.18
C ALA A 140 8.37 6.81 -6.42
N LEU A 141 7.57 6.80 -7.49
CA LEU A 141 7.92 6.19 -8.76
C LEU A 141 9.07 6.90 -9.49
N ALA A 142 9.17 8.23 -9.36
CA ALA A 142 10.20 9.04 -10.00
C ALA A 142 11.57 8.92 -9.31
N ILE A 143 11.59 8.73 -7.98
CA ILE A 143 12.84 8.54 -7.24
C ILE A 143 13.34 7.10 -7.24
N ALA A 144 12.50 6.13 -7.64
CA ALA A 144 12.84 4.71 -7.68
C ALA A 144 13.78 4.38 -8.84
N GLY A 145 14.85 3.63 -8.55
CA GLY A 145 15.73 3.05 -9.55
C GLY A 145 15.36 1.60 -9.89
N PRO A 146 16.05 0.98 -10.89
CA PRO A 146 15.75 -0.37 -11.37
C PRO A 146 15.83 -1.49 -10.32
N GLN A 147 16.58 -1.28 -9.23
CA GLN A 147 16.73 -2.26 -8.15
C GLN A 147 15.78 -1.97 -6.97
N ASP A 148 15.05 -0.87 -7.01
CA ASP A 148 14.19 -0.46 -5.90
C ASP A 148 12.82 -1.15 -5.98
N LEU A 149 12.18 -1.25 -4.83
CA LEU A 149 10.80 -1.68 -4.69
C LEU A 149 9.97 -0.55 -4.10
N VAL A 150 8.90 -0.19 -4.79
CA VAL A 150 7.90 0.78 -4.30
C VAL A 150 6.71 0.01 -3.73
N ALA A 151 6.32 0.32 -2.51
CA ALA A 151 5.15 -0.26 -1.84
C ALA A 151 4.11 0.84 -1.59
N VAL A 152 2.98 0.78 -2.28
CA VAL A 152 1.86 1.71 -2.09
C VAL A 152 0.84 1.07 -1.16
N LEU A 153 0.71 1.64 0.04
CA LEU A 153 -0.02 1.04 1.13
C LEU A 153 -1.31 1.79 1.45
N GLY A 154 -2.27 1.05 2.01
CA GLY A 154 -3.52 1.53 2.59
C GLY A 154 -4.63 1.87 1.60
N GLY A 155 -4.31 1.85 0.30
CA GLY A 155 -5.24 2.04 -0.80
C GLY A 155 -5.74 0.72 -1.37
N GLY A 156 -4.83 -0.10 -1.89
CA GLY A 156 -5.14 -1.35 -2.58
C GLY A 156 -5.98 -1.12 -3.85
N ALA A 157 -6.61 -2.18 -4.36
CA ALA A 157 -7.47 -2.14 -5.56
C ALA A 157 -8.94 -1.77 -5.23
N THR A 158 -9.25 -1.43 -3.99
CA THR A 158 -10.63 -1.23 -3.55
C THR A 158 -11.10 0.17 -3.94
N GLN A 159 -12.19 0.28 -4.69
CA GLN A 159 -12.99 1.51 -4.74
C GLN A 159 -13.90 1.51 -3.50
N GLU A 160 -13.88 2.56 -2.67
CA GLU A 160 -14.94 2.69 -1.67
C GLU A 160 -16.13 3.39 -2.32
N VAL A 161 -17.28 2.74 -2.27
CA VAL A 161 -18.53 3.33 -2.77
C VAL A 161 -18.99 4.39 -1.77
N PRO A 162 -19.24 5.63 -2.23
CA PRO A 162 -19.94 6.65 -1.46
C PRO A 162 -21.15 6.11 -0.66
N ARG A 163 -21.25 6.46 0.62
CA ARG A 163 -22.50 6.27 1.40
C ARG A 163 -23.46 7.46 1.28
N ASP A 164 -23.08 8.53 0.57
CA ASP A 164 -23.82 9.78 0.43
C ASP A 164 -23.54 10.39 -0.96
N ASP A 165 -24.56 10.93 -1.63
CA ASP A 165 -24.54 11.44 -3.00
C ASP A 165 -23.65 12.70 -3.17
N ARG A 166 -23.20 13.31 -2.07
CA ARG A 166 -22.22 14.42 -2.10
C ARG A 166 -20.78 13.96 -2.24
N ILE A 167 -20.54 12.66 -2.20
CA ILE A 167 -19.21 12.06 -2.19
C ILE A 167 -18.86 11.63 -3.61
N ARG A 168 -17.87 12.29 -4.22
CA ARG A 168 -17.34 11.90 -5.54
C ARG A 168 -16.67 10.52 -5.47
N VAL A 169 -16.86 9.75 -6.54
CA VAL A 169 -16.29 8.40 -6.72
C VAL A 169 -14.78 8.43 -6.60
N LEU A 170 -14.27 7.48 -5.82
CA LEU A 170 -12.86 7.33 -5.51
C LEU A 170 -12.13 6.65 -6.66
N ARG A 171 -10.98 7.19 -7.04
CA ARG A 171 -10.03 6.47 -7.88
C ARG A 171 -9.24 5.49 -7.03
N SER A 172 -9.14 4.25 -7.49
CA SER A 172 -8.25 3.24 -6.95
C SER A 172 -6.78 3.61 -7.24
N ASP A 173 -5.84 3.07 -6.45
CA ASP A 173 -4.41 3.22 -6.75
C ASP A 173 -4.09 2.69 -8.16
N ARG A 174 -4.82 1.67 -8.61
CA ARG A 174 -4.69 1.10 -9.97
C ARG A 174 -5.12 2.10 -11.05
N GLU A 175 -6.20 2.86 -10.84
CA GLU A 175 -6.61 3.91 -11.78
C GLU A 175 -5.60 5.05 -11.81
N VAL A 176 -5.03 5.43 -10.66
CA VAL A 176 -3.96 6.44 -10.61
C VAL A 176 -2.74 5.97 -11.41
N LEU A 177 -2.36 4.70 -11.26
CA LEU A 177 -1.25 4.11 -12.01
C LEU A 177 -1.53 4.03 -13.51
N GLY A 178 -2.76 3.74 -13.91
CA GLY A 178 -3.18 3.77 -15.32
C GLY A 178 -2.94 5.12 -16.00
N ASP A 179 -3.21 6.22 -15.31
CA ASP A 179 -2.92 7.57 -15.83
C ASP A 179 -1.42 7.86 -15.93
N LEU A 180 -0.62 7.21 -15.07
CA LEU A 180 0.83 7.28 -15.11
C LEU A 180 1.44 6.31 -16.14
N GLY A 181 0.61 5.57 -16.88
CA GLY A 181 1.02 4.63 -17.91
C GLY A 181 1.42 3.24 -17.42
N LEU A 182 0.92 2.82 -16.25
CA LEU A 182 1.15 1.52 -15.62
C LEU A 182 -0.12 0.67 -15.50
#